data_AF-A0A9P9C5R4-F1
#
_entry.id   AF-A0A9P9C5R4-F1
#
_cell.length_a   1.000
_cell.length_b   1.000
_cell.length_c   1.000
_cell.angle_alpha   90.00
_cell.angle_beta   90.00
_cell.angle_gamma   90.00
#
_symmetry.space_group_name_H-M   'P 1'
#
loop_
_entity.id
_entity.type
_entity.pdbx_description
1 polymer ?
#
loop_
_entity_poly.entity_id
_entity_poly.type
_entity_poly.pdbx_seq_one_letter_code
_entity_poly.pdbx_strand_id
1 'polypeptide(L)'
;MRSTPAQDTVAAAEIAVEQALNALEHSGVLRRDNRMSIQELLNPEEESRLTDATSGPTVSKDIFEAVMVANFARENIDALGGDDAGSHDPDARVRRSARAVVDATNVIRHYLELEGGEKARVLDNLVESFARDLRFIVPHSTQK
;
A
#
# COMPACT_ATOMS: atom_id res chain seq x y z
N MET A 1 -12.12 -31.77 -17.06
CA MET A 1 -11.85 -30.74 -16.04
C MET A 1 -13.13 -30.58 -15.22
N ARG A 2 -13.11 -30.85 -13.91
CA ARG A 2 -14.30 -30.67 -13.05
C ARG A 2 -14.34 -29.21 -12.59
N SER A 3 -15.38 -28.48 -12.95
CA SER A 3 -15.69 -27.19 -12.34
C SER A 3 -15.83 -27.38 -10.83
N THR A 4 -15.26 -26.46 -10.07
CA THR A 4 -15.39 -26.47 -8.61
C THR A 4 -16.76 -25.95 -8.20
N PRO A 5 -17.32 -26.36 -7.06
CA PRO A 5 -18.65 -25.89 -6.62
C PRO A 5 -18.72 -24.36 -6.49
N ALA A 6 -17.59 -23.70 -6.23
CA ALA A 6 -17.49 -22.24 -6.24
C ALA A 6 -17.68 -21.64 -7.65
N GLN A 7 -17.09 -22.24 -8.68
CA GLN A 7 -17.27 -21.80 -10.08
C GLN A 7 -18.72 -21.94 -10.54
N ASP A 8 -19.40 -23.00 -10.11
CA ASP A 8 -20.82 -23.22 -10.43
C ASP A 8 -21.72 -22.15 -9.78
N THR A 9 -21.38 -21.69 -8.56
CA THR A 9 -22.12 -20.60 -7.89
C THR A 9 -21.91 -19.24 -8.55
N VAL A 10 -20.69 -18.95 -9.03
CA VAL A 10 -20.38 -17.69 -9.72
C VAL A 10 -21.09 -17.63 -11.07
N ALA A 11 -21.05 -18.73 -11.84
CA ALA A 11 -21.77 -18.80 -13.11
C ALA A 11 -23.29 -18.62 -12.94
N ALA A 12 -23.88 -19.17 -11.88
CA ALA A 12 -25.29 -18.97 -11.57
C ALA A 12 -25.61 -17.50 -11.24
N ALA A 13 -24.72 -16.82 -10.50
CA ALA A 13 -24.87 -15.41 -10.17
C ALA A 13 -24.76 -14.52 -11.42
N GLU A 14 -23.80 -14.79 -12.31
CA GLU A 14 -23.64 -14.09 -13.59
C GLU A 14 -24.91 -14.19 -14.45
N ILE A 15 -25.47 -15.39 -14.59
CA ILE A 15 -26.71 -15.60 -15.35
C ILE A 15 -27.88 -14.80 -14.73
N ALA A 16 -27.99 -14.76 -13.41
CA ALA A 16 -29.04 -14.01 -12.73
C ALA A 16 -28.92 -12.50 -12.96
N VAL A 17 -27.69 -11.97 -12.95
CA VAL A 17 -27.43 -10.56 -13.28
C VAL A 17 -27.81 -10.25 -14.73
N GLU A 18 -27.47 -11.12 -15.67
CA GLU A 18 -27.82 -10.95 -17.09
C GLU A 18 -29.34 -10.86 -17.28
N GLN A 19 -30.07 -11.76 -16.61
CA GLN A 19 -31.53 -11.80 -16.66
C GLN A 19 -32.16 -10.54 -16.06
N ALA A 20 -31.62 -10.04 -14.96
CA ALA A 20 -32.09 -8.80 -14.34
C ALA A 20 -31.85 -7.59 -15.25
N LEU A 21 -30.68 -7.48 -15.88
CA LEU A 21 -30.37 -6.41 -16.83
C LEU A 21 -31.29 -6.46 -18.05
N ASN A 22 -31.57 -7.65 -18.57
CA ASN A 22 -32.52 -7.83 -19.68
C ASN A 22 -33.95 -7.42 -19.30
N ALA A 23 -34.39 -7.72 -18.07
CA ALA A 23 -35.71 -7.29 -17.59
C ALA A 23 -35.79 -5.76 -17.42
N LEU A 24 -34.71 -5.12 -16.97
CA LEU A 24 -34.62 -3.66 -16.88
C LEU A 24 -34.61 -2.99 -18.25
N GLU A 25 -33.95 -3.60 -19.25
CA GLU A 25 -33.98 -3.13 -20.64
C GLU A 25 -35.40 -3.27 -21.23
N HIS A 26 -36.04 -4.42 -21.02
CA HIS A 26 -37.38 -4.68 -21.54
C HIS A 26 -38.48 -3.80 -20.91
N SER A 27 -38.31 -3.44 -19.64
CA SER A 27 -39.22 -2.50 -18.95
C SER A 27 -38.95 -1.02 -19.29
N GLY A 28 -37.91 -0.73 -20.07
CA GLY A 28 -37.53 0.61 -20.47
C GLY A 28 -36.85 1.44 -19.38
N VAL A 29 -36.59 0.85 -18.21
CA VAL A 29 -35.83 1.48 -17.11
C VAL A 29 -34.37 1.64 -17.49
N LEU A 30 -33.81 0.63 -18.17
CA LEU A 30 -32.45 0.66 -18.69
C LEU A 30 -32.49 0.88 -20.21
N ARG A 31 -31.82 1.93 -20.69
CA ARG A 31 -31.58 2.08 -22.12
C ARG A 31 -30.40 1.21 -22.53
N ARG A 32 -30.51 0.54 -23.68
CA ARG A 32 -29.46 -0.30 -24.23
C ARG A 32 -28.11 0.41 -24.36
N ASP A 33 -28.12 1.70 -24.72
CA ASP A 33 -26.91 2.54 -24.85
C ASP A 33 -26.19 2.75 -23.50
N ASN A 34 -26.90 2.59 -22.38
CA ASN A 34 -26.37 2.76 -21.02
C ASN A 34 -26.15 1.41 -20.32
N ARG A 35 -26.29 0.30 -21.06
CA ARG A 35 -26.13 -1.04 -20.50
C ARG A 35 -24.67 -1.45 -20.58
N MET A 36 -24.07 -1.72 -19.43
CA MET A 36 -22.77 -2.39 -19.33
C MET A 36 -22.92 -3.90 -19.47
N SER A 37 -21.92 -4.55 -20.04
CA SER A 37 -21.80 -6.00 -20.08
C SER A 37 -21.43 -6.56 -18.69
N ILE A 38 -21.74 -7.84 -18.45
CA ILE A 38 -21.32 -8.51 -17.21
C ILE A 38 -19.81 -8.45 -17.02
N GLN A 39 -19.04 -8.56 -18.10
CA GLN A 39 -17.59 -8.48 -18.03
C GLN A 39 -17.13 -7.11 -17.54
N GLU A 40 -17.74 -6.02 -17.99
CA GLU A 40 -17.42 -4.66 -17.51
C GLU A 40 -17.90 -4.41 -16.08
N LEU A 41 -18.98 -5.06 -15.64
CA LEU A 41 -19.50 -4.94 -14.28
C LEU A 41 -18.67 -5.71 -13.25
N LEU A 42 -18.18 -6.89 -13.61
CA LEU A 42 -17.40 -7.75 -12.72
C LEU A 42 -15.90 -7.53 -12.82
N ASN A 43 -15.42 -7.08 -13.99
CA ASN A 43 -14.02 -6.81 -14.28
C ASN A 43 -13.88 -5.41 -14.87
N PRO A 44 -14.08 -4.35 -14.06
CA PRO A 44 -13.94 -2.99 -14.56
C PRO A 44 -12.50 -2.76 -15.05
N GLU A 45 -12.33 -1.97 -16.12
CA GLU A 45 -11.03 -1.73 -16.74
C GLU A 45 -9.98 -1.15 -15.77
N GLU A 46 -10.45 -0.43 -14.75
CA GLU A 46 -9.61 0.12 -13.69
C GLU A 46 -8.94 -0.98 -12.85
N GLU A 47 -9.64 -2.09 -12.59
CA GLU A 47 -9.10 -3.24 -11.85
C GLU A 47 -8.11 -4.05 -12.70
N SER A 48 -8.35 -4.19 -14.00
CA SER A 48 -7.42 -4.85 -14.91
C SER A 48 -6.05 -4.15 -14.95
N ARG A 49 -6.02 -2.82 -14.81
CA ARG A 49 -4.78 -2.04 -14.75
C ARG A 49 -4.03 -2.25 -13.43
N LEU A 50 -4.73 -2.51 -12.33
CA LEU A 50 -4.14 -2.79 -11.02
C LEU A 50 -3.51 -4.19 -10.97
N THR A 51 -4.11 -5.18 -11.64
CA THR A 51 -3.52 -6.51 -11.77
C THR A 51 -2.23 -6.49 -12.58
N ASP A 52 -2.16 -5.69 -13.66
CA ASP A 52 -0.94 -5.56 -14.45
C ASP A 52 0.18 -4.79 -13.71
N ALA A 53 -0.20 -3.78 -12.92
CA ALA A 53 0.75 -3.01 -12.11
C ALA A 53 1.35 -3.83 -10.95
N THR A 54 0.58 -4.76 -10.37
CA THR A 54 0.99 -5.56 -9.21
C THR A 54 1.54 -6.94 -9.57
N SER A 55 1.23 -7.45 -10.77
CA SER A 55 1.69 -8.76 -11.26
C SER A 55 2.81 -8.65 -12.28
N GLY A 56 3.36 -7.44 -12.48
CA GLY A 56 4.49 -7.22 -13.38
C GLY A 56 5.69 -8.13 -13.02
N PRO A 57 6.54 -8.49 -14.00
CA PRO A 57 7.69 -9.39 -13.80
C PRO A 57 8.68 -8.89 -12.74
N THR A 58 8.62 -7.60 -12.38
CA THR A 58 9.41 -6.99 -11.31
C THR A 58 8.86 -7.33 -9.91
N VAL A 59 7.54 -7.29 -9.69
CA VAL A 59 6.94 -7.52 -8.36
C VAL A 59 7.09 -8.97 -7.92
N SER A 60 6.91 -9.92 -8.85
CA SER A 60 7.11 -11.35 -8.57
C SER A 60 8.58 -11.68 -8.22
N LYS A 61 9.53 -10.94 -8.80
CA LYS A 61 10.96 -11.12 -8.52
C LYS A 61 11.32 -10.60 -7.13
N ASP A 62 10.80 -9.44 -6.73
CA ASP A 62 11.06 -8.84 -5.42
C ASP A 62 10.49 -9.71 -4.29
N ILE A 63 9.29 -10.27 -4.49
CA ILE A 63 8.70 -11.24 -3.55
C ILE A 63 9.54 -12.51 -3.46
N PHE A 64 9.96 -13.05 -4.61
CA PHE A 64 10.80 -14.26 -4.65
C PHE A 64 12.15 -14.03 -3.95
N GLU A 65 12.79 -12.89 -4.18
CA GLU A 65 14.05 -12.52 -3.55
C GLU A 65 13.89 -12.34 -2.04
N ALA A 66 12.83 -11.67 -1.57
CA ALA A 66 12.52 -11.54 -0.16
C ALA A 66 12.32 -12.89 0.54
N VAL A 67 11.63 -13.84 -0.10
CA VAL A 67 11.41 -15.19 0.43
C VAL A 67 12.72 -16.00 0.46
N MET A 68 13.55 -15.89 -0.59
CA MET A 68 14.85 -16.55 -0.62
C MET A 68 15.79 -16.02 0.46
N VAL A 69 15.82 -14.70 0.68
CA VAL A 69 16.60 -14.07 1.75
C VAL A 69 16.11 -14.51 3.13
N ALA A 70 14.79 -14.56 3.36
CA ALA A 70 14.23 -15.02 4.62
C ALA A 70 14.53 -16.50 4.91
N ASN A 71 14.47 -17.37 3.89
CA ASN A 71 14.81 -18.78 4.05
C ASN A 71 16.32 -18.97 4.29
N PHE A 72 17.17 -18.25 3.55
CA PHE A 72 18.61 -18.29 3.76
C PHE A 72 19.02 -17.79 5.16
N ALA A 73 18.37 -16.74 5.67
CA ALA A 73 18.59 -16.26 7.02
C ALA A 73 18.17 -17.31 8.06
N ARG A 74 17.04 -18.01 7.85
CA ARG A 74 16.58 -19.08 8.75
C ARG A 74 17.51 -20.28 8.79
N GLU A 75 18.09 -20.66 7.66
CA GLU A 75 18.99 -21.83 7.56
C GLU A 75 20.41 -21.55 8.12
N ASN A 76 20.82 -20.28 8.22
CA ASN A 76 22.16 -19.90 8.73
C ASN A 76 22.17 -19.43 10.20
N ILE A 77 21.02 -19.42 10.89
CA ILE A 77 20.94 -19.05 12.31
C ILE A 77 21.68 -20.05 13.22
N ASP A 78 21.79 -21.33 12.84
CA ASP A 78 22.46 -22.34 13.67
C ASP A 78 24.00 -22.37 13.51
N ALA A 79 24.59 -21.58 12.60
CA ALA A 79 26.03 -21.60 12.31
C ALA A 79 26.84 -20.42 12.90
N LEU A 80 26.16 -19.37 13.39
CA LEU A 80 26.80 -18.21 14.02
C LEU A 80 26.37 -18.16 15.49
N GLY A 81 27.05 -18.98 16.29
CA GLY A 81 26.87 -19.05 17.73
C GLY A 81 26.96 -17.66 18.39
N GLY A 82 25.87 -17.28 19.03
CA GLY A 82 25.73 -16.42 20.20
C GLY A 82 26.72 -15.27 20.39
N ASP A 83 26.23 -14.05 20.15
CA ASP A 83 26.34 -13.01 21.17
C ASP A 83 25.00 -12.29 21.30
N ASP A 84 24.51 -12.24 22.54
CA ASP A 84 23.27 -11.60 22.95
C ASP A 84 23.48 -10.09 22.95
N ALA A 85 23.12 -9.41 21.85
CA ALA A 85 22.93 -7.97 21.84
C ALA A 85 21.88 -7.56 20.80
N GLY A 86 20.61 -7.64 21.21
CA GLY A 86 19.57 -6.73 20.73
C GLY A 86 18.78 -7.21 19.51
N SER A 87 17.69 -7.93 19.79
CA SER A 87 16.40 -7.84 19.09
C SER A 87 16.48 -7.41 17.62
N HIS A 88 16.88 -8.33 16.73
CA HIS A 88 16.64 -8.15 15.31
C HIS A 88 15.18 -8.52 15.03
N ASP A 89 14.30 -7.57 15.34
CA ASP A 89 12.95 -7.53 14.81
C ASP A 89 13.05 -7.01 13.35
N PRO A 90 12.79 -7.85 12.33
CA PRO A 90 12.77 -7.42 10.94
C PRO A 90 11.59 -6.46 10.64
N ASP A 91 10.71 -6.22 11.62
CA ASP A 91 9.56 -5.33 11.55
C ASP A 91 9.77 -4.00 12.30
N ALA A 92 11.02 -3.65 12.64
CA ALA A 92 11.38 -2.32 13.11
C ALA A 92 11.37 -1.30 11.95
N ARG A 93 10.19 -1.13 11.33
CA ARG A 93 9.70 0.07 10.63
C ARG A 93 10.69 1.20 10.77
N VAL A 94 11.54 1.39 9.75
CA VAL A 94 12.44 2.53 9.55
C VAL A 94 12.63 3.26 10.87
N ARG A 95 13.52 2.80 11.75
CA ARG A 95 13.87 3.53 12.99
C ARG A 95 14.00 4.97 12.55
N ARG A 96 12.97 5.79 12.84
CA ARG A 96 12.82 7.08 12.16
C ARG A 96 13.95 7.91 12.73
N SER A 97 15.06 7.93 12.00
CA SER A 97 16.21 8.72 12.39
C SER A 97 15.66 10.11 12.59
N ALA A 98 15.97 10.75 13.72
CA ALA A 98 15.53 12.11 13.99
C ALA A 98 15.83 13.03 12.80
N ARG A 99 16.89 12.72 12.04
CA ARG A 99 17.22 13.32 10.74
C ARG A 99 16.12 13.16 9.68
N ALA A 100 15.59 11.96 9.46
CA ALA A 100 14.51 11.71 8.51
C ALA A 100 13.21 12.46 8.90
N VAL A 101 12.95 12.59 10.20
CA VAL A 101 11.81 13.37 10.69
C VAL A 101 12.04 14.86 10.44
N VAL A 102 13.26 15.38 10.68
CA VAL A 102 13.64 16.76 10.37
C VAL A 102 13.52 17.04 8.86
N ASP A 103 13.97 16.12 8.00
CA ASP A 103 13.86 16.26 6.55
C ASP A 103 12.40 16.32 6.10
N ALA A 104 11.54 15.46 6.66
CA ALA A 104 10.09 15.50 6.39
C ALA A 104 9.44 16.81 6.85
N THR A 105 9.82 17.34 8.02
CA THR A 105 9.30 18.62 8.51
C THR A 105 9.67 19.80 7.61
N ASN A 106 10.85 19.79 6.98
CA ASN A 106 11.26 20.83 6.03
C ASN A 106 10.40 20.80 4.76
N VAL A 107 10.07 19.61 4.26
CA VAL A 107 9.17 19.46 3.08
C VAL A 107 7.78 20.00 3.39
N ILE A 108 7.23 19.66 4.56
CA ILE A 108 5.92 20.14 5.00
C ILE A 108 5.92 21.66 5.11
N ARG A 109 6.95 22.25 5.73
CA ARG A 109 7.04 23.70 5.89
C ARG A 109 7.11 24.45 4.55
N HIS A 110 7.88 23.95 3.59
CA HIS A 110 7.95 24.55 2.26
C HIS A 110 6.57 24.60 1.57
N TYR A 111 5.76 23.56 1.74
CA TYR A 111 4.39 23.53 1.24
C TYR A 111 3.48 24.56 1.96
N LEU A 112 3.61 24.69 3.28
CA LEU A 112 2.80 25.62 4.08
C LEU A 112 3.12 27.09 3.81
N GLU A 113 4.39 27.40 3.51
CA GLU A 113 4.82 28.73 3.07
C GLU A 113 4.16 29.13 1.74
N LEU A 114 3.96 28.18 0.83
CA LEU A 114 3.31 28.40 -0.47
C LEU A 114 1.79 28.55 -0.36
N GLU A 115 1.14 27.82 0.55
CA GLU A 115 -0.31 27.90 0.75
C GLU A 115 -0.74 29.21 1.43
N GLY A 116 0.07 29.76 2.35
CA GLY A 116 -0.07 31.11 2.90
C GLY A 116 -1.31 31.38 3.76
N GLY A 117 -2.17 30.38 3.98
CA GLY A 117 -3.41 30.48 4.75
C GLY A 117 -3.22 30.49 6.27
N GLU A 118 -4.25 30.91 7.00
CA GLU A 118 -4.24 30.93 8.48
C GLU A 118 -3.98 29.55 9.08
N LYS A 119 -4.61 28.51 8.52
CA LYS A 119 -4.38 27.11 8.92
C LYS A 119 -2.95 26.64 8.65
N ALA A 120 -2.34 27.11 7.57
CA ALA A 120 -0.97 26.79 7.24
C ALA A 120 0.01 27.38 8.25
N ARG A 121 -0.23 28.62 8.72
CA ARG A 121 0.57 29.26 9.77
C ARG A 121 0.47 28.55 11.13
N VAL A 122 -0.72 28.06 11.49
CA VAL A 122 -0.91 27.29 12.74
C VAL A 122 -0.13 25.96 12.66
N LEU A 123 -0.22 25.27 11.52
CA LEU A 123 0.50 24.02 11.32
C LEU A 123 2.01 24.23 11.28
N ASP A 124 2.49 25.32 10.66
CA ASP A 124 3.90 25.66 10.60
C ASP A 124 4.52 25.87 11.99
N ASN A 125 3.85 26.66 12.85
CA ASN A 125 4.28 26.86 14.23
C ASN A 125 4.39 25.53 15.03
N LEU A 126 3.45 24.61 14.81
CA LEU A 126 3.43 23.30 15.47
C LEU A 126 4.55 22.38 14.96
N VAL A 127 4.79 22.39 13.65
CA VAL A 127 5.88 21.64 13.01
C VAL A 127 7.23 22.19 13.45
N GLU A 128 7.37 23.51 13.60
CA GLU A 128 8.60 24.14 14.08
C GLU A 128 8.90 23.77 15.54
N SER A 129 7.90 23.80 16.43
CA SER A 129 8.10 23.37 17.82
C SER A 129 8.53 21.91 17.90
N PHE A 130 7.90 21.04 17.12
CA PHE A 130 8.22 19.63 17.08
C PHE A 130 9.63 19.37 16.52
N ALA A 131 10.03 20.06 15.45
CA ALA A 131 11.38 19.95 14.90
C ALA A 131 12.45 20.45 15.89
N ARG A 132 12.13 21.47 16.70
CA ARG A 132 13.02 21.98 17.75
C ARG A 132 13.21 20.96 18.86
N ASP A 133 12.13 20.31 19.31
CA ASP A 133 12.19 19.27 20.34
C ASP A 133 13.00 18.05 19.87
N LEU A 134 12.86 17.66 18.60
CA LEU A 134 13.64 16.58 18.02
C LEU A 134 15.14 16.87 17.95
N ARG A 135 15.55 18.14 17.81
CA ARG A 135 16.96 18.54 17.82
C ARG A 135 17.61 18.39 19.20
N PHE A 136 16.83 18.44 20.28
CA PHE A 136 17.33 18.18 21.64
C PHE A 136 17.48 16.69 21.95
N ILE A 137 16.79 15.82 21.21
CA ILE A 137 16.84 14.35 21.35
C ILE A 137 18.00 13.72 20.57
N VAL A 138 18.69 14.48 19.71
CA VAL A 138 19.94 14.06 19.05
C VAL A 138 21.12 14.61 19.84
N PRO A 139 21.64 13.90 20.87
CA PRO A 139 22.92 14.26 21.45
C PRO A 139 24.01 14.10 20.39
N HIS A 140 24.96 15.03 20.36
CA HIS A 140 26.23 14.89 19.68
C HIS A 140 27.01 13.69 20.24
N SER A 141 26.67 12.48 19.79
CA SER A 141 27.55 11.31 19.92
C SER A 141 28.54 11.34 18.77
N THR A 142 29.55 12.20 18.89
CA THR A 142 30.76 12.14 18.07
C THR A 142 31.91 12.69 18.89
N GLN A 143 32.61 11.79 19.59
CA GLN A 143 34.07 11.67 19.61
C GLN A 143 34.50 10.75 20.77
N LYS A 144 34.95 9.54 20.42
CA LYS A 144 36.22 8.99 20.88
C LYS A 144 36.69 7.93 19.89
#